data_AF-A0A3C1YT17-F1
#
_entry.id   AF-A0A3C1YT17-F1
#
_cell.length_a   1.000
_cell.length_b   1.000
_cell.length_c   1.000
_cell.angle_alpha   90.00
_cell.angle_beta   90.00
_cell.angle_gamma   90.00
#
_symmetry.space_group_name_H-M   'P 1'
#
loop_
_entity.id
_entity.type
_entity.pdbx_description
1 polymer ?
#
loop_
_entity_poly.entity_id
_entity_poly.type
_entity_poly.pdbx_seq_one_letter_code
_entity_poly.pdbx_strand_id
1 'polypeptide(L)'
;TAYLTKLLTVEFRGVKDPKSKIYCAISAYNTGPGNVAKAFTGKRNVNQAIPLINAMTSEQVFEYLKKNLPFEETRSYVAKVSERMGLYDEWSKE
;
A
#
# COMPACT_ATOMS: atom_id res chain seq x y z
N THR A 1 -11.99 7.99 10.60
CA THR A 1 -11.61 8.25 9.19
C THR A 1 -10.47 9.26 8.99
N ALA A 2 -9.89 9.88 10.03
CA ALA A 2 -8.78 10.83 9.87
C ALA A 2 -7.42 10.19 9.48
N TYR A 3 -7.09 9.01 10.02
CA TYR A 3 -5.76 8.42 9.83
C TYR A 3 -5.54 7.86 8.42
N LEU A 4 -6.52 7.13 7.86
CA LEU A 4 -6.43 6.65 6.47
C LEU A 4 -6.30 7.82 5.48
N THR A 5 -7.05 8.89 5.70
CA THR A 5 -6.97 10.12 4.91
C THR A 5 -5.57 10.72 4.96
N LYS A 6 -4.92 10.76 6.14
CA LYS A 6 -3.53 11.18 6.27
C LYS A 6 -2.58 10.28 5.46
N LEU A 7 -2.76 8.95 5.49
CA LEU A 7 -1.92 8.04 4.70
C LEU A 7 -2.03 8.32 3.20
N LEU A 8 -3.25 8.52 2.69
CA LEU A 8 -3.51 8.80 1.28
C LEU A 8 -3.00 10.18 0.84
N THR A 9 -3.20 11.21 1.66
CA THR A 9 -2.99 12.62 1.29
C THR A 9 -1.64 13.18 1.71
N VAL A 10 -0.97 12.57 2.69
CA VAL A 10 0.31 13.05 3.23
C VAL A 10 1.42 12.03 2.98
N GLU A 11 1.31 10.83 3.53
CA GLU A 11 2.41 9.84 3.50
C GLU A 11 2.68 9.34 2.07
N PHE A 12 1.63 8.91 1.37
CA PHE A 12 1.73 8.35 0.01
C PHE A 12 1.31 9.33 -1.07
N ARG A 13 1.33 10.63 -0.79
CA ARG A 13 0.90 11.67 -1.73
C ARG A 13 1.61 11.61 -3.09
N GLY A 14 2.88 11.20 -3.09
CA GLY A 14 3.73 11.09 -4.29
C GLY A 14 3.58 9.78 -5.07
N VAL A 15 2.78 8.83 -4.59
CA VAL A 15 2.42 7.64 -5.38
C VAL A 15 1.45 8.07 -6.47
N LYS A 16 1.80 7.83 -7.73
CA LYS A 16 1.06 8.32 -8.90
C LYS A 16 -0.15 7.46 -9.20
N ASP A 17 0.04 6.14 -9.19
CA ASP A 17 -1.03 5.20 -9.44
C ASP A 17 -2.02 5.14 -8.26
N PRO A 18 -3.32 5.43 -8.48
CA PRO A 18 -4.31 5.44 -7.41
C PRO A 18 -4.44 4.09 -6.70
N LYS A 19 -4.40 2.98 -7.45
CA LYS A 19 -4.57 1.62 -6.90
C LYS A 19 -3.39 1.26 -5.98
N SER A 20 -2.18 1.54 -6.43
CA SER A 20 -0.93 1.40 -5.67
C SER A 20 -0.94 2.25 -4.40
N LYS A 21 -1.43 3.50 -4.49
CA LYS A 21 -1.56 4.39 -3.33
C LYS A 21 -2.49 3.80 -2.28
N ILE A 22 -3.62 3.23 -2.70
CA ILE A 22 -4.55 2.56 -1.80
C ILE A 22 -3.90 1.32 -1.19
N TYR A 23 -3.21 0.48 -1.97
CA TYR A 23 -2.48 -0.68 -1.44
C TYR A 23 -1.50 -0.28 -0.35
N CYS A 24 -0.65 0.71 -0.63
CA CYS A 24 0.31 1.23 0.35
C CYS A 24 -0.37 1.81 1.59
N ALA A 25 -1.43 2.61 1.42
CA ALA A 25 -2.15 3.21 2.54
C ALA A 25 -2.83 2.17 3.44
N ILE A 26 -3.47 1.14 2.86
CA ILE A 26 -4.13 0.10 3.65
C ILE A 26 -3.09 -0.78 4.36
N SER A 27 -2.00 -1.16 3.69
CA SER A 27 -0.89 -1.86 4.36
C SER A 27 -0.30 -1.02 5.49
N ALA A 28 -0.11 0.28 5.28
CA ALA A 28 0.40 1.21 6.28
C ALA A 28 -0.58 1.47 7.43
N TYR A 29 -1.89 1.34 7.20
CA TYR A 29 -2.87 1.43 8.27
C TYR A 29 -2.68 0.30 9.29
N ASN A 30 -2.36 -0.90 8.81
CA ASN A 30 -2.15 -2.07 9.66
C ASN A 30 -0.73 -2.13 10.25
N THR A 31 0.31 -1.93 9.42
CA THR A 31 1.71 -2.13 9.85
C THR A 31 2.50 -0.83 10.03
N GLY A 32 1.95 0.32 9.67
CA GLY A 32 2.63 1.61 9.68
C GLY A 32 3.35 1.93 8.36
N PRO A 33 3.39 3.22 7.94
CA PRO A 33 3.98 3.65 6.66
C PRO A 33 5.50 3.40 6.60
N GLY A 34 6.19 3.46 7.73
CA GLY A 34 7.62 3.13 7.80
C GLY A 34 7.92 1.65 7.50
N ASN A 35 7.02 0.73 7.85
CA ASN A 35 7.20 -0.70 7.54
C ASN A 35 6.89 -0.99 6.07
N VAL A 36 5.94 -0.28 5.47
CA VAL A 36 5.73 -0.28 4.02
C VAL A 36 6.98 0.22 3.30
N ALA A 37 7.54 1.35 3.71
CA ALA A 37 8.79 1.85 3.14
C ALA A 37 9.96 0.87 3.29
N LYS A 38 10.06 0.22 4.45
CA LYS A 38 11.09 -0.78 4.74
C LYS A 38 10.96 -2.00 3.83
N ALA A 39 9.76 -2.41 3.47
CA ALA A 39 9.56 -3.51 2.53
C ALA A 39 10.22 -3.20 1.17
N PHE A 40 10.10 -1.98 0.66
CA PHE A 40 10.67 -1.60 -0.66
C PHE A 40 12.16 -1.22 -0.61
N THR A 41 12.60 -0.58 0.47
CA THR A 41 13.91 0.11 0.50
C THR A 41 14.87 -0.42 1.57
N GLY A 42 14.40 -1.30 2.46
CA GLY A 42 15.11 -1.66 3.70
C GLY A 42 15.15 -0.55 4.76
N LYS A 43 14.65 0.65 4.46
CA LYS A 43 14.65 1.83 5.34
C LYS A 43 13.23 2.31 5.63
N ARG A 44 13.02 2.98 6.75
CA ARG A 44 11.68 3.46 7.17
C ARG A 44 11.25 4.80 6.56
N ASN A 45 11.87 5.23 5.46
CA ASN A 45 11.59 6.51 4.82
C ASN A 45 10.66 6.33 3.61
N VAL A 46 9.41 6.77 3.73
CA VAL A 46 8.40 6.65 2.67
C VAL A 46 8.81 7.36 1.38
N ASN A 47 9.46 8.53 1.48
CA ASN A 47 9.88 9.29 0.30
C ASN A 47 10.92 8.53 -0.55
N GLN A 48 11.70 7.63 0.07
CA GLN A 48 12.65 6.77 -0.66
C GLN A 48 11.95 5.58 -1.34
N ALA A 49 10.78 5.16 -0.85
CA ALA A 49 10.00 4.08 -1.44
C ALA A 49 9.15 4.56 -2.62
N ILE A 50 8.70 5.82 -2.62
CA ILE A 50 7.81 6.38 -3.66
C ILE A 50 8.34 6.17 -5.10
N PRO A 51 9.63 6.45 -5.41
CA PRO A 51 10.16 6.20 -6.76
C PRO A 51 10.10 4.73 -7.17
N LEU A 52 10.36 3.80 -6.25
CA LEU A 52 10.30 2.35 -6.50
C LEU A 52 8.85 1.91 -6.72
N ILE A 53 7.93 2.37 -5.89
CA ILE A 53 6.49 2.10 -6.02
C ILE A 53 5.99 2.60 -7.38
N ASN A 54 6.37 3.81 -7.79
CA ASN A 54 5.97 4.39 -9.07
C ASN A 54 6.62 3.73 -10.30
N ALA A 55 7.65 2.89 -10.10
CA ALA A 55 8.26 2.11 -11.17
C ALA A 55 7.58 0.75 -11.38
N MET A 56 6.58 0.42 -10.56
CA MET A 56 5.86 -0.84 -10.57
C MET A 56 4.41 -0.62 -11.01
N THR A 57 3.81 -1.64 -11.62
CA THR A 57 2.35 -1.72 -11.81
C THR A 57 1.64 -1.95 -10.49
N SER A 58 0.34 -1.63 -10.42
CA SER A 58 -0.50 -1.88 -9.24
C SER A 58 -0.45 -3.33 -8.77
N GLU A 59 -0.45 -4.27 -9.71
CA GLU A 59 -0.40 -5.71 -9.45
C GLU A 59 0.96 -6.10 -8.86
N GLN A 60 2.05 -5.54 -9.40
CA GLN A 60 3.39 -5.75 -8.85
C GLN A 60 3.52 -5.17 -7.44
N VAL A 61 2.99 -3.97 -7.19
CA VAL A 61 2.99 -3.36 -5.84
C VAL A 61 2.24 -4.25 -4.85
N PHE A 62 1.07 -4.75 -5.25
CA PHE A 62 0.26 -5.64 -4.42
C PHE A 62 1.00 -6.93 -4.07
N GLU A 63 1.53 -7.65 -5.06
CA GLU A 63 2.25 -8.90 -4.83
C GLU A 63 3.55 -8.68 -4.04
N TYR A 64 4.23 -7.55 -4.27
CA TYR A 64 5.43 -7.20 -3.52
C TYR A 64 5.14 -6.98 -2.04
N LEU A 65 4.08 -6.23 -1.70
CA LEU A 65 3.66 -6.01 -0.32
C LEU A 65 3.26 -7.32 0.36
N LYS A 66 2.50 -8.17 -0.34
CA LYS A 66 2.10 -9.50 0.15
C LYS A 66 3.29 -10.40 0.47
N LYS A 67 4.38 -10.33 -0.32
CA LYS A 67 5.57 -11.16 -0.11
C LYS A 67 6.56 -10.59 0.91
N ASN A 68 6.76 -9.27 0.94
CA ASN A 68 7.88 -8.65 1.65
C ASN A 68 7.48 -7.95 2.95
N LEU A 69 6.19 -7.89 3.31
CA LEU A 69 5.80 -7.39 4.62
C LEU A 69 6.17 -8.41 5.72
N PRO A 70 6.80 -7.94 6.81
CA PRO A 70 7.46 -8.82 7.79
C PRO A 70 6.48 -9.65 8.61
N PHE A 71 5.26 -9.16 8.84
CA PHE A 71 4.30 -9.81 9.73
C PHE A 71 3.29 -10.67 8.95
N GLU A 72 3.13 -11.92 9.37
CA GLU A 72 2.17 -12.86 8.80
C GLU A 72 0.73 -12.36 8.92
N GLU A 73 0.42 -11.66 10.01
CA GLU A 73 -0.86 -10.98 10.22
C GLU A 73 -1.11 -9.89 9.15
N THR A 74 -0.07 -9.15 8.76
CA THR A 74 -0.15 -8.14 7.70
C THR A 74 -0.32 -8.77 6.31
N ARG A 75 0.28 -9.95 6.06
CA ARG A 75 0.05 -10.69 4.81
C ARG A 75 -1.40 -11.17 4.69
N SER A 76 -1.96 -11.70 5.78
CA SER A 76 -3.38 -12.06 5.87
C SER A 76 -4.31 -10.84 5.75
N TYR A 77 -3.87 -9.67 6.22
CA TYR A 77 -4.64 -8.43 6.06
C TYR A 77 -4.63 -7.92 4.62
N VAL A 78 -3.50 -7.99 3.90
CA VAL A 78 -3.42 -7.67 2.46
C VAL A 78 -4.31 -8.61 1.65
N ALA A 79 -4.39 -9.90 2.01
CA ALA A 79 -5.31 -10.84 1.38
C ALA A 79 -6.79 -10.46 1.61
N LYS A 80 -7.19 -10.12 2.84
CA LYS A 80 -8.55 -9.62 3.14
C LYS A 80 -8.87 -8.30 2.43
N VAL A 81 -7.87 -7.46 2.22
CA VAL A 81 -8.03 -6.21 1.49
C VAL A 81 -8.14 -6.46 -0.01
N SER A 82 -7.50 -7.51 -0.54
CA SER A 82 -7.68 -7.93 -1.93
C SER A 82 -9.11 -8.41 -2.20
N GLU A 83 -9.72 -9.12 -1.26
CA GLU A 83 -11.14 -9.52 -1.31
C GLU A 83 -12.05 -8.29 -1.30
N ARG A 84 -11.72 -7.27 -0.49
CA ARG A 84 -12.41 -5.97 -0.47
C ARG A 84 -12.07 -5.05 -1.66
N MET A 85 -10.96 -5.29 -2.36
CA MET A 85 -10.55 -4.55 -3.55
C MET A 85 -11.16 -5.14 -4.82
N GLY A 86 -11.47 -6.44 -4.85
CA GLY A 86 -12.36 -7.00 -5.86
C GLY A 86 -13.71 -6.27 -5.86
N LEU A 87 -14.24 -5.95 -4.68
CA LEU A 87 -15.41 -5.08 -4.50
C LEU A 87 -15.16 -3.61 -4.92
N TYR A 88 -13.91 -3.11 -4.85
CA TYR A 88 -13.57 -1.73 -5.22
C TYR A 88 -13.37 -1.55 -6.74
N ASP A 89 -12.87 -2.58 -7.44
CA ASP A 89 -12.89 -2.65 -8.92
C ASP A 89 -14.32 -2.70 -9.46
N GLU A 90 -15.28 -3.19 -8.67
CA GLU A 90 -16.73 -3.09 -8.93
C GLU A 90 -17.26 -1.68 -8.67
N TRP A 91 -16.90 -1.07 -7.54
CA TRP A 91 -17.38 0.25 -7.13
C TRP A 91 -16.83 1.41 -7.98
N SER A 92 -15.60 1.29 -8.51
CA SER A 92 -15.00 2.32 -9.37
C SER A 92 -15.52 2.31 -10.82
N LYS A 93 -16.44 1.40 -11.16
CA LYS A 93 -17.15 1.35 -12.44
C LYS A 93 -18.49 2.09 -12.42
N GLU A 94 -18.92 2.63 -11.27
CA GLU A 94 -20.05 3.57 -11.14
C GLU A 94 -19.56 5.03 -11.15
#